data_AF-A0ABD3HSG9-F1
#
_entry.id   AF-A0ABD3HSG9-F1
#
_cell.length_a   1.000
_cell.length_b   1.000
_cell.length_c   1.000
_cell.angle_alpha   90.00
_cell.angle_beta   90.00
_cell.angle_gamma   90.00
#
_symmetry.space_group_name_H-M   'P 1'
#
loop_
_entity.id
_entity.type
_entity.pdbx_description
1 polymer ?
#
loop_
_entity_poly.entity_id
_entity_poly.type
_entity_poly.pdbx_seq_one_letter_code
_entity_poly.pdbx_strand_id
1 'polypeptide(L)'
;MGMQDELLIPPINFAMVDQGVYRSGYPNSKNFTFLHKLRLRSVIYLCPEPYPESNLEFLEKENIKLFHFGIEGNKEPFVDIPEDVIRDALKILLDVKNHPILIHCNKGKHRTGCLVGCLRKVQNWSLTSIFDEYRRFAGTKVRMLDQQFMELFDTSSFKQMARIWATGRARPRRSAQLPSAKVDPVPRIGQLTGTRVDAITKNGVTALENAGIPVLARQ
;
A
#
# COMPACT_ATOMS: atom_id res chain seq x y z
N MET A 1 26.47 14.66 12.78
CA MET A 1 25.81 14.96 11.50
C MET A 1 24.33 14.67 11.68
N GLY A 2 23.48 15.70 11.63
CA GLY A 2 22.03 15.54 11.78
C GLY A 2 21.48 14.66 10.66
N MET A 3 20.58 13.74 11.01
CA MET A 3 19.80 12.98 10.05
C MET A 3 18.93 13.98 9.29
N GLN A 4 19.34 14.37 8.09
CA GLN A 4 18.43 15.04 7.17
C GLN A 4 17.29 14.06 6.90
N ASP A 5 16.06 14.45 7.21
CA ASP A 5 14.87 13.69 6.82
C ASP A 5 14.85 13.63 5.30
N GLU A 6 15.35 12.52 4.77
CA GLU A 6 15.43 12.25 3.34
C GLU A 6 14.00 12.15 2.80
N LEU A 7 13.61 13.06 1.90
CA LEU A 7 12.26 13.11 1.37
C LEU A 7 11.95 11.81 0.60
N LEU A 8 11.04 11.00 1.14
CA LEU A 8 10.61 9.76 0.52
C LEU A 8 9.35 9.97 -0.32
N ILE A 9 9.49 9.81 -1.64
CA ILE A 9 8.38 9.98 -2.58
C ILE A 9 7.96 8.60 -3.13
N PRO A 10 6.81 8.04 -2.72
CA PRO A 10 6.33 6.80 -3.29
C PRO A 10 5.95 6.97 -4.77
N PRO A 11 6.06 5.91 -5.61
CA PRO A 11 5.53 5.95 -6.96
C PRO A 11 4.03 6.24 -6.98
N ILE A 12 3.53 6.71 -8.13
CA ILE A 12 2.09 6.95 -8.29
C ILE A 12 1.28 5.69 -7.99
N ASN A 13 0.12 5.84 -7.34
CA ASN A 13 -0.78 4.73 -7.03
C ASN A 13 -0.14 3.61 -6.21
N PHE A 14 0.92 3.92 -5.45
CA PHE A 14 1.59 2.97 -4.58
C PHE A 14 0.69 2.57 -3.41
N ALA A 15 0.64 1.27 -3.12
CA ALA A 15 0.01 0.73 -1.92
C ALA A 15 0.57 -0.65 -1.57
N MET A 16 0.45 -1.05 -0.32
CA MET A 16 0.62 -2.44 0.10
C MET A 16 -0.65 -3.22 -0.26
N VAL A 17 -0.49 -4.29 -1.04
CA VAL A 17 -1.57 -5.24 -1.35
C VAL A 17 -1.68 -6.25 -0.21
N ASP A 18 -0.53 -6.74 0.24
CA ASP A 18 -0.44 -7.70 1.33
C ASP A 18 0.96 -7.62 1.95
N GLN A 19 1.20 -8.32 3.06
CA GLN A 19 2.50 -8.32 3.71
C GLN A 19 3.59 -8.75 2.72
N GLY A 20 4.52 -7.84 2.42
CA GLY A 20 5.59 -8.07 1.45
C GLY A 20 5.18 -8.00 -0.02
N VAL A 21 3.92 -7.68 -0.33
CA VAL A 21 3.41 -7.47 -1.69
C VAL A 21 2.95 -6.03 -1.85
N TYR A 22 3.56 -5.33 -2.79
CA TYR A 22 3.24 -3.94 -3.09
C TYR A 22 2.74 -3.80 -4.52
N ARG A 23 1.95 -2.76 -4.77
CA ARG A 23 1.52 -2.33 -6.10
C ARG A 23 1.92 -0.89 -6.33
N SER A 24 2.11 -0.51 -7.59
CA SER A 24 2.20 0.90 -8.00
C SER A 24 1.97 1.09 -9.50
N GLY A 25 1.94 2.35 -9.95
CA GLY A 25 2.27 2.72 -11.33
C GLY A 25 3.77 2.78 -11.56
N TYR A 26 4.18 3.38 -12.67
CA TYR A 26 5.56 3.33 -13.13
C TYR A 26 6.51 4.09 -12.19
N PRO A 27 7.52 3.43 -11.59
CA PRO A 27 8.52 4.11 -10.79
C PRO A 27 9.47 4.94 -11.64
N ASN A 28 9.84 6.12 -11.16
CA ASN A 28 10.91 6.92 -11.75
C ASN A 28 12.01 7.19 -10.71
N SER A 29 13.09 7.86 -11.13
CA SER A 29 14.26 8.13 -10.29
C SER A 29 13.96 8.82 -8.96
N LYS A 30 12.94 9.68 -8.89
CA LYS A 30 12.52 10.34 -7.64
C LYS A 30 11.96 9.35 -6.61
N ASN A 31 11.54 8.17 -7.05
CA ASN A 31 10.98 7.13 -6.20
C ASN A 31 12.04 6.13 -5.68
N PHE A 32 13.25 6.14 -6.23
CA PHE A 32 14.25 5.11 -5.94
C PHE A 32 14.65 5.08 -4.46
N THR A 33 14.79 6.25 -3.82
CA THR A 33 15.03 6.31 -2.37
C THR A 33 13.93 5.63 -1.57
N PHE A 34 12.65 5.86 -1.92
CA PHE A 34 11.53 5.19 -1.27
C PHE A 34 11.56 3.67 -1.50
N LEU A 35 11.80 3.24 -2.74
CA LEU A 35 11.87 1.82 -3.10
C LEU A 35 13.05 1.09 -2.43
N HIS A 36 14.19 1.76 -2.27
CA HIS A 36 15.34 1.24 -1.53
C HIS A 36 14.95 0.87 -0.08
N LYS A 37 14.16 1.71 0.59
CA LYS A 37 13.70 1.45 1.97
C LYS A 37 12.78 0.24 2.07
N LEU A 38 12.05 -0.11 1.00
CA LEU A 38 11.20 -1.31 0.97
C LEU A 38 12.00 -2.62 0.93
N ARG A 39 13.31 -2.56 0.61
CA ARG A 39 14.18 -3.74 0.49
C ARG A 39 13.56 -4.82 -0.39
N LEU A 40 13.08 -4.38 -1.56
CA LEU A 40 12.49 -5.28 -2.54
C LEU A 40 13.50 -6.34 -2.94
N ARG A 41 13.01 -7.55 -3.16
CA ARG A 41 13.78 -8.64 -3.75
C ARG A 41 13.46 -8.81 -5.23
N SER A 42 12.23 -8.47 -5.62
CA SER A 42 11.83 -8.55 -7.02
C SER A 42 10.77 -7.54 -7.42
N VAL A 43 10.65 -7.34 -8.73
CA VAL A 43 9.65 -6.51 -9.38
C VAL A 43 8.94 -7.33 -10.46
N ILE A 44 7.61 -7.27 -10.50
CA ILE A 44 6.79 -7.72 -11.61
C ILE A 44 6.42 -6.50 -12.44
N TYR A 45 6.88 -6.48 -13.70
CA TYR A 45 6.61 -5.41 -14.65
C TYR A 45 5.68 -5.92 -15.76
N LEU A 46 4.53 -5.25 -15.92
CA LEU A 46 3.43 -5.74 -16.75
C LEU A 46 3.26 -5.00 -18.10
N CYS A 47 4.13 -4.05 -18.46
CA CYS A 47 3.98 -3.37 -19.75
C CYS A 47 4.80 -4.02 -20.86
N PRO A 48 4.40 -3.92 -22.14
CA PRO A 48 5.10 -4.59 -23.23
C PRO A 48 6.42 -3.91 -23.59
N GLU A 49 6.57 -2.63 -23.27
CA GLU A 49 7.74 -1.86 -23.62
C GLU A 49 8.96 -2.34 -22.81
N PRO A 50 10.18 -2.28 -23.37
CA PRO A 50 11.41 -2.56 -22.62
C PRO A 50 11.51 -1.73 -21.34
N TYR A 51 12.17 -2.29 -20.32
CA TYR A 51 12.40 -1.58 -19.07
C TYR A 51 13.50 -0.50 -19.26
N PRO A 52 13.29 0.77 -18.86
CA PRO A 52 14.25 1.85 -19.00
C PRO A 52 15.58 1.56 -18.31
N GLU A 53 16.65 1.98 -18.95
CA GLU A 53 18.03 1.76 -18.49
C GLU A 53 18.26 2.28 -17.06
N SER A 54 17.86 3.53 -16.76
CA SER A 54 17.97 4.09 -15.40
C SER A 54 17.24 3.26 -14.32
N ASN A 55 16.13 2.60 -14.67
CA ASN A 55 15.44 1.72 -13.75
C ASN A 55 16.16 0.38 -13.64
N LEU A 56 16.70 -0.17 -14.74
CA LEU A 56 17.51 -1.39 -14.74
C LEU A 56 18.77 -1.22 -13.88
N GLU A 57 19.49 -0.11 -14.03
CA GLU A 57 20.66 0.22 -13.20
C GLU A 57 20.32 0.25 -11.70
N PHE A 58 19.16 0.83 -11.35
CA PHE A 58 18.68 0.82 -9.98
C PHE A 58 18.39 -0.61 -9.49
N LEU A 59 17.72 -1.44 -10.30
CA LEU A 59 17.43 -2.83 -9.93
C LEU A 59 18.71 -3.63 -9.75
N GLU A 60 19.70 -3.45 -10.63
CA GLU A 60 21.00 -4.12 -10.53
C GLU A 60 21.76 -3.71 -9.26
N LYS A 61 21.86 -2.39 -9.01
CA LYS A 61 22.52 -1.85 -7.82
C LYS A 61 21.91 -2.37 -6.51
N GLU A 62 20.59 -2.52 -6.47
CA GLU A 62 19.86 -2.99 -5.29
C GLU A 62 19.70 -4.52 -5.26
N ASN A 63 20.24 -5.25 -6.26
CA ASN A 63 20.10 -6.69 -6.42
C ASN A 63 18.63 -7.16 -6.45
N ILE A 64 17.79 -6.43 -7.19
CA ILE A 64 16.37 -6.69 -7.36
C ILE A 64 16.14 -7.43 -8.68
N LYS A 65 15.50 -8.60 -8.61
CA LYS A 65 15.17 -9.39 -9.80
C LYS A 65 13.95 -8.82 -10.54
N LEU A 66 14.09 -8.56 -11.84
CA LEU A 66 12.97 -8.19 -12.71
C LEU A 66 12.29 -9.42 -13.32
N PHE A 67 10.96 -9.49 -13.20
CA PHE A 67 10.11 -10.41 -13.93
C PHE A 67 9.23 -9.60 -14.90
N HIS A 68 9.49 -9.74 -16.20
CA HIS A 68 8.81 -8.97 -17.24
C HIS A 68 7.72 -9.82 -17.91
N PHE A 69 6.48 -9.38 -17.79
CA PHE A 69 5.29 -10.02 -18.38
C PHE A 69 4.55 -8.97 -19.24
N GLY A 70 4.98 -8.81 -20.49
CA GLY A 70 4.44 -7.80 -21.37
C GLY A 70 2.97 -8.02 -21.72
N ILE A 71 2.08 -7.17 -21.21
CA ILE A 71 0.66 -7.18 -21.57
C ILE A 71 0.36 -5.90 -22.34
N GLU A 72 -0.08 -6.03 -23.59
CA GLU A 72 -0.43 -4.89 -24.42
C GLU A 72 -1.44 -3.96 -23.75
N GLY A 73 -1.30 -2.66 -24.00
CA GLY A 73 -2.19 -1.67 -23.42
C GLY A 73 -3.52 -1.64 -24.17
N ASN A 74 -4.62 -2.07 -23.53
CA ASN A 74 -5.94 -1.96 -24.17
C ASN A 74 -6.28 -0.49 -24.45
N LYS A 75 -6.44 -0.15 -25.72
CA LYS A 75 -7.45 0.83 -26.15
C LYS A 75 -8.69 0.01 -26.44
N GLU A 76 -9.80 0.26 -25.75
CA GLU A 76 -11.08 -0.34 -26.13
C GLU A 76 -11.32 -0.06 -27.63
N PRO A 77 -11.87 -1.01 -28.41
CA PRO A 77 -12.61 -2.20 -27.97
C PRO A 77 -11.97 -3.58 -28.26
N PHE A 78 -10.70 -3.68 -28.68
CA PHE A 78 -10.20 -4.91 -29.36
C PHE A 78 -9.04 -5.66 -28.70
N VAL A 79 -8.67 -5.35 -27.45
CA VAL A 79 -7.55 -6.05 -26.78
C VAL A 79 -8.00 -6.54 -25.42
N ASP A 80 -7.86 -7.84 -25.20
CA ASP A 80 -8.10 -8.52 -23.93
C ASP A 80 -6.78 -8.75 -23.19
N ILE A 81 -6.85 -8.85 -21.86
CA ILE A 81 -5.68 -9.22 -21.06
C ILE A 81 -5.42 -10.72 -21.25
N PRO A 82 -4.23 -11.12 -21.73
CA PRO A 82 -3.90 -12.52 -21.96
C PRO A 82 -3.85 -13.28 -20.62
N GLU A 83 -4.71 -14.28 -20.48
CA GLU A 83 -4.90 -15.02 -19.23
C GLU A 83 -3.65 -15.79 -18.82
N ASP A 84 -2.95 -16.39 -19.79
CA ASP A 84 -1.70 -17.13 -19.62
C ASP A 84 -0.59 -16.26 -19.01
N VAL A 85 -0.46 -15.02 -19.48
CA VAL A 85 0.53 -14.07 -18.95
C VAL A 85 0.22 -13.70 -17.49
N ILE A 86 -1.06 -13.45 -17.16
CA ILE A 86 -1.49 -13.21 -15.78
C ILE A 86 -1.26 -14.46 -14.92
N ARG A 87 -1.52 -15.65 -15.45
CA ARG A 87 -1.33 -16.92 -14.76
C ARG A 87 0.15 -17.12 -14.40
N ASP A 88 1.07 -16.83 -15.31
CA ASP A 88 2.50 -16.94 -15.05
C ASP A 88 3.01 -15.86 -14.07
N ALA A 89 2.53 -14.62 -14.20
CA ALA A 89 2.83 -13.56 -13.24
C ALA A 89 2.31 -13.91 -11.83
N LEU A 90 1.12 -14.52 -11.74
CA LEU A 90 0.53 -14.95 -10.47
C LEU A 90 1.33 -16.09 -9.81
N LYS A 91 1.91 -17.00 -10.59
CA LYS A 91 2.83 -18.03 -10.06
C LYS A 91 4.04 -17.40 -9.38
N ILE A 92 4.67 -16.41 -10.01
CA ILE A 92 5.80 -15.67 -9.44
C ILE A 92 5.37 -14.93 -8.17
N LEU A 93 4.21 -14.27 -8.23
CA LEU A 93 3.67 -13.51 -7.12
C LEU A 93 3.40 -14.38 -5.89
N LEU A 94 2.87 -15.60 -6.09
CA LEU A 94 2.57 -16.59 -5.05
C LEU A 94 3.80 -17.35 -4.51
N ASP A 95 4.99 -17.13 -5.04
CA ASP A 95 6.22 -17.68 -4.45
C ASP A 95 6.81 -16.67 -3.44
N VAL A 96 6.70 -17.02 -2.16
CA VAL A 96 7.22 -16.21 -1.03
C VAL A 96 8.73 -15.96 -1.11
N LYS A 97 9.48 -16.76 -1.88
CA LYS A 97 10.91 -16.54 -2.09
C LYS A 97 11.20 -15.27 -2.86
N ASN A 98 10.24 -14.76 -3.63
CA ASN A 98 10.38 -13.52 -4.41
C ASN A 98 10.13 -12.25 -3.58
N HIS A 99 9.76 -12.39 -2.30
CA HIS A 99 9.30 -11.29 -1.46
C HIS A 99 10.43 -10.61 -0.67
N PRO A 100 10.33 -9.29 -0.40
CA PRO A 100 9.24 -8.38 -0.79
C PRO A 100 9.21 -8.06 -2.28
N ILE A 101 8.01 -7.95 -2.86
CA ILE A 101 7.79 -7.83 -4.31
C ILE A 101 6.93 -6.63 -4.67
N LEU A 102 7.31 -5.90 -5.72
CA LEU A 102 6.52 -4.79 -6.27
C LEU A 102 5.91 -5.20 -7.61
N ILE A 103 4.59 -5.06 -7.74
CA ILE A 103 3.86 -5.20 -9.00
C ILE A 103 3.64 -3.81 -9.57
N HIS A 104 3.98 -3.59 -10.83
CA HIS A 104 3.58 -2.35 -11.49
C HIS A 104 3.34 -2.49 -12.99
N CYS A 105 2.59 -1.53 -13.51
CA CYS A 105 2.46 -1.26 -14.93
C CYS A 105 2.70 0.24 -15.16
N ASN A 106 2.08 0.84 -16.17
CA ASN A 106 2.20 2.28 -16.42
C ASN A 106 1.54 3.10 -15.29
N LYS A 107 0.23 2.94 -15.05
CA LYS A 107 -0.50 3.72 -14.03
C LYS A 107 -0.88 2.92 -12.77
N GLY A 108 -0.55 1.63 -12.73
CA GLY A 108 -0.91 0.75 -11.62
C GLY A 108 -2.41 0.50 -11.49
N LYS A 109 -3.16 0.59 -12.61
CA LYS A 109 -4.63 0.53 -12.66
C LYS A 109 -5.13 -0.79 -13.22
N HIS A 110 -5.08 -0.95 -14.55
CA HIS A 110 -5.71 -2.06 -15.27
C HIS A 110 -4.95 -3.38 -15.11
N ARG A 111 -3.81 -3.55 -15.77
CA ARG A 111 -2.97 -4.77 -15.72
C ARG A 111 -2.61 -5.19 -14.29
N THR A 112 -2.13 -4.23 -13.50
CA THR A 112 -1.84 -4.43 -12.07
C THR A 112 -3.09 -4.78 -11.28
N GLY A 113 -4.22 -4.13 -11.58
CA GLY A 113 -5.51 -4.41 -10.95
C GLY A 113 -6.01 -5.82 -11.24
N CYS A 114 -5.89 -6.30 -12.47
CA CYS A 114 -6.27 -7.68 -12.82
C CYS A 114 -5.40 -8.70 -12.09
N LEU A 115 -4.06 -8.53 -12.08
CA LEU A 115 -3.19 -9.44 -11.34
C LEU A 115 -3.48 -9.43 -9.82
N VAL A 116 -3.68 -8.25 -9.24
CA VAL A 116 -4.06 -8.12 -7.82
C VAL A 116 -5.43 -8.74 -7.56
N GLY A 117 -6.41 -8.54 -8.44
CA GLY A 117 -7.73 -9.14 -8.31
C GLY A 117 -7.70 -10.66 -8.40
N CYS A 118 -6.89 -11.23 -9.29
CA CYS A 118 -6.65 -12.67 -9.33
C CYS A 118 -5.99 -13.18 -8.05
N LEU A 119 -5.03 -12.44 -7.47
CA LEU A 119 -4.48 -12.75 -6.16
C LEU A 119 -5.58 -12.77 -5.08
N ARG A 120 -6.47 -11.76 -5.04
CA ARG A 120 -7.59 -11.71 -4.08
C ARG A 120 -8.56 -12.88 -4.26
N LYS A 121 -8.82 -13.29 -5.50
CA LYS A 121 -9.64 -14.46 -5.81
C LYS A 121 -8.99 -15.75 -5.29
N VAL A 122 -7.67 -15.89 -5.43
CA VAL A 122 -6.91 -17.00 -4.80
C VAL A 122 -6.97 -16.94 -3.27
N GLN A 123 -7.06 -15.74 -2.69
CA GLN A 123 -7.27 -15.52 -1.26
C GLN A 123 -8.73 -15.72 -0.81
N ASN A 124 -9.62 -16.22 -1.68
CA ASN A 124 -11.05 -16.42 -1.43
C ASN A 124 -11.80 -15.14 -0.99
N TRP A 125 -11.41 -13.98 -1.51
CA TRP A 125 -12.22 -12.77 -1.33
C TRP A 125 -13.51 -12.85 -2.15
N SER A 126 -14.57 -12.18 -1.70
CA SER A 126 -15.79 -12.03 -2.47
C SER A 126 -15.54 -11.16 -3.71
N LEU A 127 -16.21 -11.45 -4.83
CA LEU A 127 -16.09 -10.63 -6.05
C LEU A 127 -16.44 -9.15 -5.80
N THR A 128 -17.42 -8.89 -4.93
CA THR A 128 -17.77 -7.52 -4.51
C THR A 128 -16.58 -6.78 -3.91
N SER A 129 -15.85 -7.40 -2.99
CA SER A 129 -14.66 -6.81 -2.37
C SER A 129 -13.50 -6.65 -3.37
N ILE A 130 -13.35 -7.61 -4.28
CA ILE A 130 -12.33 -7.56 -5.34
C ILE A 130 -12.58 -6.37 -6.26
N PHE A 131 -13.82 -6.21 -6.73
CA PHE A 131 -14.20 -5.12 -7.62
C PHE A 131 -14.13 -3.76 -6.94
N ASP A 132 -14.50 -3.67 -5.66
CA ASP A 132 -14.35 -2.44 -4.88
C ASP A 132 -12.88 -2.01 -4.78
N GLU A 133 -11.97 -2.94 -4.43
CA GLU A 133 -10.53 -2.66 -4.41
C GLU A 133 -10.02 -2.22 -5.78
N TYR A 134 -10.38 -2.94 -6.85
CA TYR A 134 -9.99 -2.58 -8.21
C TYR A 134 -10.46 -1.17 -8.57
N ARG A 135 -11.74 -0.85 -8.34
CA ARG A 135 -12.35 0.44 -8.67
C ARG A 135 -11.67 1.58 -7.92
N ARG A 136 -11.33 1.38 -6.65
CA ARG A 136 -10.58 2.34 -5.83
C ARG A 136 -9.26 2.74 -6.47
N PHE A 137 -8.50 1.78 -7.00
CA PHE A 137 -7.21 2.08 -7.65
C PHE A 137 -7.34 2.53 -9.11
N ALA A 138 -8.37 2.10 -9.83
CA ALA A 138 -8.63 2.55 -11.20
C ALA A 138 -9.16 3.99 -11.25
N GLY A 139 -9.94 4.41 -10.24
CA GLY A 139 -10.56 5.73 -10.15
C GLY A 139 -11.50 5.98 -11.34
N THR A 140 -11.39 7.14 -11.99
CA THR A 140 -12.23 7.50 -13.15
C THR A 140 -11.95 6.70 -14.43
N LYS A 141 -11.03 5.72 -14.38
CA LYS A 141 -10.62 4.90 -15.53
C LYS A 141 -10.96 3.42 -15.34
N VAL A 142 -12.01 3.11 -14.58
CA VAL A 142 -12.53 1.75 -14.42
C VAL A 142 -12.90 1.15 -15.78
N ARG A 143 -12.58 -0.13 -15.98
CA ARG A 143 -12.99 -0.93 -17.13
C ARG A 143 -13.86 -2.09 -16.67
N MET A 144 -14.91 -2.37 -17.43
CA MET A 144 -15.77 -3.52 -17.16
C MET A 144 -15.09 -4.83 -17.57
N LEU A 145 -14.33 -4.82 -18.67
CA LEU A 145 -13.57 -5.99 -19.13
C LEU A 145 -12.56 -6.49 -18.10
N ASP A 146 -11.90 -5.59 -17.36
CA ASP A 146 -10.99 -5.99 -16.27
C ASP A 146 -11.74 -6.76 -15.16
N GLN A 147 -12.95 -6.31 -14.79
CA GLN A 147 -13.80 -6.96 -13.79
C GLN A 147 -14.33 -8.31 -14.28
N GLN A 148 -14.78 -8.37 -15.53
CA GLN A 148 -15.19 -9.62 -16.16
C GLN A 148 -14.03 -10.62 -16.23
N PHE A 149 -12.82 -10.16 -16.57
CA PHE A 149 -11.61 -11.00 -16.55
C PHE A 149 -11.38 -11.59 -15.15
N MET A 150 -11.42 -10.76 -14.10
CA MET A 150 -11.26 -11.22 -12.71
C MET A 150 -12.35 -12.25 -12.33
N GLU A 151 -13.60 -12.02 -12.76
CA GLU A 151 -14.73 -12.93 -12.52
C GLU A 151 -14.54 -14.29 -13.18
N LEU A 152 -14.07 -14.32 -14.42
CA LEU A 152 -13.95 -15.54 -15.21
C LEU A 152 -12.62 -16.29 -14.98
N PHE A 153 -11.58 -15.62 -14.45
CA PHE A 153 -10.26 -16.23 -14.25
C PHE A 153 -10.30 -17.50 -13.37
N ASP A 154 -9.93 -18.66 -13.92
CA ASP A 154 -9.92 -19.91 -13.17
C ASP A 154 -8.72 -20.02 -12.22
N THR A 155 -9.01 -20.14 -10.91
CA THR A 155 -8.04 -20.26 -9.83
C THR A 155 -7.78 -21.71 -9.41
N SER A 156 -8.42 -22.70 -10.03
CA SER A 156 -8.34 -24.12 -9.64
C SER A 156 -6.89 -24.62 -9.54
N SER A 157 -6.03 -24.22 -10.48
CA SER A 157 -4.61 -24.61 -10.54
C SER A 157 -3.74 -24.00 -9.43
N PHE A 158 -4.24 -23.01 -8.69
CA PHE A 158 -3.48 -22.30 -7.66
C PHE A 158 -3.78 -22.76 -6.23
N LYS A 159 -4.73 -23.68 -6.03
CA LYS A 159 -5.16 -24.14 -4.70
C LYS A 159 -4.00 -24.60 -3.82
N GLN A 160 -3.05 -25.36 -4.37
CA GLN A 160 -1.87 -25.83 -3.62
C GLN A 160 -0.92 -24.69 -3.27
N MET A 161 -0.60 -23.81 -4.23
CA MET A 161 0.28 -22.67 -4.00
C MET A 161 -0.32 -21.71 -2.95
N ALA A 162 -1.62 -21.46 -3.02
CA ALA A 162 -2.36 -20.65 -2.06
C ALA A 162 -2.27 -21.21 -0.64
N ARG A 163 -2.37 -22.54 -0.49
CA ARG A 163 -2.20 -23.21 0.81
C ARG A 163 -0.79 -23.02 1.35
N ILE A 164 0.23 -23.26 0.53
CA ILE A 164 1.65 -23.09 0.92
C ILE A 164 1.94 -21.64 1.31
N TRP A 165 1.40 -20.70 0.53
CA TRP A 165 1.51 -19.27 0.80
C TRP A 165 0.88 -18.89 2.15
N ALA A 166 -0.32 -19.37 2.44
CA ALA A 166 -1.02 -19.11 3.69
C ALA A 166 -0.26 -19.71 4.90
N THR A 167 0.26 -20.93 4.78
CA THR A 167 1.00 -21.60 5.86
C THR A 167 2.42 -21.05 6.05
N GLY A 168 3.09 -20.65 4.97
CA GLY A 168 4.43 -20.06 5.00
C GLY A 168 4.51 -18.72 5.74
N ARG A 169 3.39 -18.00 5.86
CA ARG A 169 3.26 -16.77 6.67
C ARG A 169 3.22 -17.01 8.18
N ALA A 170 2.91 -18.24 8.63
CA ALA A 170 2.74 -18.55 10.05
C ALA A 170 4.07 -18.62 10.83
N ARG A 171 5.23 -18.43 10.17
CA ARG A 171 6.50 -18.21 10.86
C ARG A 171 6.84 -16.72 10.82
N PRO A 172 6.66 -16.00 11.94
CA PRO A 172 7.36 -14.74 12.09
C PRO A 172 8.85 -15.05 11.90
N ARG A 173 9.51 -14.40 10.92
CA ARG A 173 10.94 -14.15 11.10
C ARG A 173 11.03 -13.46 12.45
N ARG A 174 11.75 -14.04 13.42
CA ARG A 174 12.04 -13.39 14.71
C ARG A 174 12.32 -11.94 14.39
N SER A 175 11.39 -11.06 14.79
CA SER A 175 11.62 -9.64 14.73
C SER A 175 12.97 -9.42 15.40
N ALA A 176 13.91 -8.78 14.71
CA ALA A 176 14.92 -8.04 15.43
C ALA A 176 14.12 -7.16 16.41
N GLN A 177 14.20 -7.47 17.70
CA GLN A 177 13.60 -6.66 18.73
C GLN A 177 14.13 -5.25 18.48
N LEU A 178 13.23 -4.31 18.16
CA LEU A 178 13.58 -2.92 18.38
C LEU A 178 14.00 -2.82 19.85
N PRO A 179 15.15 -2.20 20.18
CA PRO A 179 15.54 -2.02 21.55
C PRO A 179 14.40 -1.30 22.28
N SER A 180 13.92 -1.93 23.36
CA SER A 180 12.93 -1.34 24.25
C SER A 180 13.42 0.04 24.67
N ALA A 181 12.71 1.09 24.25
CA ALA A 181 12.87 2.39 24.87
C ALA A 181 12.50 2.22 26.34
N LYS A 182 13.46 2.45 27.23
CA LYS A 182 13.21 2.56 28.66
C LYS A 182 12.27 3.76 28.83
N VAL A 183 11.05 3.49 29.27
CA VAL A 183 10.12 4.52 29.72
C VAL A 183 10.60 4.94 31.10
N ASP A 184 11.08 6.17 31.23
CA ASP A 184 11.40 6.72 32.54
C ASP A 184 10.12 6.76 33.41
N PRO A 185 10.18 6.38 34.69
CA PRO A 185 9.01 6.37 35.54
C PRO A 185 8.50 7.80 35.77
N VAL A 186 7.21 7.98 35.53
CA VAL A 186 6.47 9.22 35.84
C VAL A 186 6.58 9.51 37.35
N PRO A 187 6.96 10.74 37.77
CA PRO A 187 7.02 11.06 39.18
C PRO A 187 5.62 11.02 39.81
N ARG A 188 5.49 10.35 40.96
CA ARG A 188 4.23 10.28 41.71
C ARG A 188 3.86 11.66 42.24
N ILE A 189 2.67 12.13 41.89
CA ILE A 189 2.02 13.27 42.53
C ILE A 189 1.78 12.90 44.00
N GLY A 190 2.37 13.69 44.91
CA GLY A 190 2.20 13.54 46.35
C GLY A 190 0.75 13.79 46.77
N GLN A 191 0.28 12.98 47.72
CA GLN A 191 -1.00 13.15 48.39
C GLN A 191 -1.04 14.50 49.11
N LEU A 192 -1.90 15.42 48.66
CA LEU A 192 -2.34 16.55 49.47
C LEU A 192 -3.43 16.06 50.42
N THR A 193 -3.04 15.80 51.67
CA THR A 193 -3.96 15.67 52.78
C THR A 193 -4.45 17.08 53.17
N GLY A 194 -5.75 17.19 53.40
CA GLY A 194 -6.44 18.48 53.50
C GLY A 194 -6.05 19.33 54.70
N THR A 195 -6.33 20.61 54.60
CA THR A 195 -6.71 21.43 55.75
C THR A 195 -7.52 22.64 55.31
N ARG A 196 -8.68 22.77 55.98
CA ARG A 196 -9.37 24.00 56.38
C ARG A 196 -10.17 24.79 55.32
N VAL A 197 -11.49 24.64 55.43
CA VAL A 197 -12.48 25.66 55.15
C VAL A 197 -12.34 26.80 56.16
N ASP A 198 -12.19 28.03 55.70
CA ASP A 198 -12.55 29.25 56.44
C ASP A 198 -13.05 30.30 55.43
N ALA A 199 -14.20 30.88 55.75
CA ALA A 199 -15.05 31.70 54.89
C ALA A 199 -14.68 33.19 54.94
N ILE A 200 -14.78 33.93 53.82
CA ILE A 200 -15.06 35.39 53.84
C ILE A 200 -15.93 35.81 52.62
N THR A 201 -16.87 36.67 52.96
CA THR A 201 -18.01 37.30 52.28
C THR A 201 -17.75 38.24 51.10
N LYS A 202 -18.79 38.36 50.25
CA LYS A 202 -19.36 39.56 49.58
C LYS A 202 -18.41 40.57 48.91
N ASN A 203 -18.56 40.73 47.59
CA ASN A 203 -18.97 41.98 46.88
C ASN A 203 -18.51 41.95 45.41
N GLY A 204 -19.35 42.44 44.51
CA GLY A 204 -18.88 42.97 43.21
C GLY A 204 -19.66 42.50 41.99
N VAL A 205 -20.67 43.28 41.63
CA VAL A 205 -21.44 43.22 40.38
C VAL A 205 -20.63 43.87 39.24
N THR A 206 -20.98 43.57 37.98
CA THR A 206 -20.59 44.22 36.70
C THR A 206 -19.20 43.82 36.16
N ALA A 207 -18.95 43.61 34.86
CA ALA A 207 -19.63 44.12 33.67
C ALA A 207 -19.54 43.15 32.48
N LEU A 208 -20.55 43.29 31.62
CA LEU A 208 -20.73 42.72 30.29
C LEU A 208 -19.86 43.41 29.23
N GLU A 209 -19.69 42.67 28.13
CA GLU A 209 -19.65 43.12 26.72
C GLU A 209 -18.35 43.54 26.03
N ASN A 210 -18.37 43.16 24.73
CA ASN A 210 -17.53 43.53 23.57
C ASN A 210 -16.29 42.66 23.34
N ALA A 211 -15.99 42.13 22.15
CA ALA A 211 -16.61 42.01 20.82
C ALA A 211 -15.64 41.08 20.04
N GLY A 212 -15.92 40.38 18.94
CA GLY A 212 -17.07 40.22 18.08
C GLY A 212 -16.71 39.11 17.07
N ILE A 213 -17.69 38.29 16.68
CA ILE A 213 -17.58 37.27 15.64
C ILE A 213 -18.48 37.72 14.49
N PRO A 214 -18.00 37.87 13.23
CA PRO A 214 -18.89 38.09 12.11
C PRO A 214 -19.41 36.75 11.56
N VAL A 215 -20.74 36.64 11.53
CA VAL A 215 -21.52 35.61 10.86
C VAL A 215 -21.64 35.97 9.37
N LEU A 216 -21.29 35.07 8.47
CA LEU A 216 -21.50 35.23 7.03
C LEU A 216 -22.91 34.73 6.65
N ALA A 217 -23.75 35.65 6.15
CA ALA A 217 -25.10 35.38 5.67
C ALA A 217 -25.10 34.80 4.25
N ARG A 218 -26.08 33.94 3.98
CA ARG A 218 -26.43 33.38 2.66
C ARG A 218 -27.15 34.41 1.79
N GLN A 219 -26.85 34.38 0.49
CA GLN A 219 -27.80 34.59 -0.60
C GLN A 219 -27.61 33.43 -1.59
#